data_AF-A0A966KT51-F1
#
_entry.id   AF-A0A966KT51-F1
#
_cell.length_a   1.000
_cell.length_b   1.000
_cell.length_c   1.000
_cell.angle_alpha   90.00
_cell.angle_beta   90.00
_cell.angle_gamma   90.00
#
_symmetry.space_group_name_H-M   'P 1'
#
loop_
_entity.id
_entity.type
_entity.pdbx_description
1 polymer ?
#
loop_
_entity_poly.entity_id
_entity_poly.type
_entity_poly.pdbx_seq_one_letter_code
_entity_poly.pdbx_strand_id
1 'polypeptide(L)'
;MGIAITILIAIAAGGLWALALRGLRRRRSVIPAPREVHRVLRAYTAGRWDTVIEDAPGCLDLRSSDDAQWRAALELALGHALVQRDRNAEAVGHLEIGLARQAALHSTGGTPPAPTAEAKMRHMLGYALAATGRPADARREYDRALAIAGIDDEVRRRLTAAVAALDETG
;
A
#
# COMPACT_ATOMS: atom_id res chain seq x y z
N MET A 1 5.27 26.75 -4.83
CA MET A 1 4.94 25.86 -5.97
C MET A 1 5.16 24.39 -5.60
N GLY A 2 4.38 23.84 -4.66
CA GLY A 2 4.60 22.48 -4.11
C GLY A 2 3.47 21.47 -4.32
N ILE A 3 2.31 21.90 -4.82
CA ILE A 3 1.08 21.08 -4.83
C ILE A 3 0.89 20.35 -6.17
N ALA A 4 1.50 20.83 -7.25
CA ALA A 4 1.31 20.28 -8.59
C ALA A 4 1.97 18.90 -8.79
N ILE A 5 3.03 18.57 -8.03
CA ILE A 5 3.75 17.29 -8.15
C ILE A 5 2.97 16.16 -7.44
N THR A 6 2.22 16.47 -6.38
CA THR A 6 1.43 15.48 -5.62
C THR A 6 0.25 14.91 -6.43
N ILE A 7 -0.34 15.71 -7.33
CA ILE A 7 -1.53 15.33 -8.09
C ILE A 7 -1.21 14.32 -9.21
N LEU A 8 -0.01 14.39 -9.80
CA LEU A 8 0.42 13.44 -10.84
C LEU A 8 0.78 12.04 -10.27
N ILE A 9 1.02 11.93 -8.96
CA ILE A 9 1.42 10.70 -8.26
C ILE A 9 0.22 9.77 -7.97
N ALA A 10 -1.00 10.33 -7.83
CA ALA A 10 -2.21 9.56 -7.53
C ALA A 10 -2.71 8.72 -8.72
N ILE A 11 -2.54 9.22 -9.95
CA ILE A 11 -3.14 8.61 -11.16
C ILE A 11 -2.37 7.35 -11.60
N ALA A 12 -1.03 7.36 -11.50
CA ALA A 12 -0.22 6.17 -11.82
C ALA A 12 -0.38 5.04 -10.77
N ALA A 13 -0.69 5.41 -9.52
CA ALA A 13 -0.83 4.49 -8.39
C ALA A 13 -2.06 3.57 -8.51
N GLY A 14 -3.21 4.15 -8.89
CA GLY A 14 -4.46 3.40 -9.04
C GLY A 14 -4.45 2.47 -10.25
N GLY A 15 -3.81 2.88 -11.34
CA GLY A 15 -3.77 2.13 -12.60
C GLY A 15 -3.02 0.81 -12.51
N LEU A 16 -1.82 0.81 -11.89
CA LEU A 16 -1.00 -0.39 -11.76
C LEU A 16 -1.62 -1.42 -10.80
N TRP A 17 -2.28 -0.92 -9.74
CA TRP A 17 -2.98 -1.77 -8.78
C TRP A 17 -4.30 -2.34 -9.35
N ALA A 18 -5.01 -1.56 -10.18
CA ALA A 18 -6.17 -2.05 -10.93
C ALA A 18 -5.82 -3.14 -11.96
N LEU A 19 -4.58 -3.15 -12.48
CA LEU A 19 -4.09 -4.22 -13.36
C LEU A 19 -3.79 -5.51 -12.59
N ALA A 20 -3.23 -5.41 -11.38
CA ALA A 20 -3.09 -6.56 -10.48
C ALA A 20 -4.46 -7.17 -10.12
N LEU A 21 -5.47 -6.33 -9.84
CA LEU A 21 -6.86 -6.79 -9.65
C LEU A 21 -7.49 -7.41 -10.90
N ARG A 22 -7.11 -6.98 -12.11
CA ARG A 22 -7.58 -7.60 -13.36
C ARG A 22 -7.03 -9.00 -13.56
N GLY A 23 -5.81 -9.28 -13.10
CA GLY A 23 -5.20 -10.61 -13.14
C GLY A 23 -5.98 -11.65 -12.32
N LEU A 24 -6.52 -11.22 -11.17
CA LEU A 24 -7.35 -12.04 -10.28
C LEU A 24 -8.64 -12.55 -10.95
N ARG A 25 -9.18 -11.85 -11.96
CA ARG A 25 -10.44 -12.22 -12.61
C ARG A 25 -10.36 -13.42 -13.56
N ARG A 26 -9.15 -13.85 -13.98
CA ARG A 26 -8.96 -14.86 -15.04
C ARG A 26 -8.70 -16.28 -14.56
N ARG A 27 -8.47 -16.53 -13.26
CA ARG A 27 -8.25 -17.90 -12.76
C ARG A 27 -9.31 -18.26 -11.72
N ARG A 28 -10.00 -19.38 -11.99
CA ARG A 28 -11.05 -20.03 -11.19
C ARG A 28 -10.76 -19.94 -9.68
N SER A 29 -11.81 -19.62 -8.93
CA SER A 29 -11.92 -19.52 -7.46
C SER A 29 -11.48 -18.22 -6.76
N VAL A 30 -11.56 -17.06 -7.42
CA VAL A 30 -11.62 -15.79 -6.67
C VAL A 30 -13.04 -15.61 -6.14
N ILE A 31 -13.21 -15.88 -4.85
CA ILE A 31 -14.42 -15.51 -4.13
C ILE A 31 -14.60 -14.01 -4.31
N PRO A 32 -15.72 -13.56 -4.90
CA PRO A 32 -15.91 -12.17 -5.22
C PRO A 32 -15.95 -11.37 -3.92
N ALA A 33 -15.09 -10.35 -3.81
CA ALA A 33 -15.14 -9.45 -2.66
C ALA A 33 -16.55 -8.83 -2.54
N PRO A 34 -17.00 -8.50 -1.32
CA PRO A 34 -18.26 -7.78 -1.12
C PRO A 34 -18.36 -6.52 -2.00
N ARG A 35 -19.58 -6.09 -2.32
CA ARG A 35 -19.80 -4.91 -3.19
C ARG A 35 -19.23 -3.64 -2.56
N GLU A 36 -19.29 -3.58 -1.24
CA GLU A 36 -18.79 -2.54 -0.38
C GLU A 36 -17.26 -2.43 -0.54
N VAL A 37 -16.55 -3.56 -0.45
CA VAL A 37 -15.09 -3.60 -0.67
C VAL A 37 -14.73 -3.09 -2.07
N HIS A 38 -15.45 -3.53 -3.11
CA HIS A 38 -15.24 -3.02 -4.46
C HIS A 38 -15.47 -1.51 -4.58
N ARG A 39 -16.44 -0.95 -3.86
CA ARG A 39 -16.71 0.49 -3.82
C ARG A 39 -15.52 1.24 -3.22
N VAL A 40 -14.99 0.76 -2.09
CA VAL A 40 -13.84 1.36 -1.41
C VAL A 40 -12.58 1.31 -2.28
N LEU A 41 -12.30 0.15 -2.88
CA LEU A 41 -11.14 0.00 -3.77
C LEU A 41 -11.27 0.85 -5.05
N ARG A 42 -12.48 1.08 -5.54
CA ARG A 42 -12.73 2.05 -6.62
C ARG A 42 -12.50 3.50 -6.16
N ALA A 43 -12.86 3.83 -4.91
CA ALA A 43 -12.56 5.15 -4.34
C ALA A 43 -11.05 5.38 -4.22
N TYR A 44 -10.31 4.37 -3.75
CA TYR A 44 -8.86 4.36 -3.69
C TYR A 44 -8.23 4.62 -5.05
N THR A 45 -8.61 3.85 -6.08
CA THR A 45 -8.06 4.03 -7.44
C THR A 45 -8.40 5.38 -8.07
N ALA A 46 -9.46 6.04 -7.60
CA ALA A 46 -9.88 7.37 -8.02
C ALA A 46 -9.29 8.50 -7.16
N GLY A 47 -8.41 8.20 -6.20
CA GLY A 47 -7.81 9.21 -5.34
C GLY A 47 -8.76 9.83 -4.30
N ARG A 48 -9.90 9.19 -4.02
CA ARG A 48 -10.87 9.67 -3.02
C ARG A 48 -10.50 9.17 -1.63
N TRP A 49 -9.45 9.74 -1.06
CA TRP A 49 -8.85 9.28 0.20
C TRP A 49 -9.82 9.33 1.38
N ASP A 50 -10.63 10.39 1.49
CA ASP A 50 -11.58 10.52 2.61
C ASP A 50 -12.61 9.40 2.58
N THR A 51 -13.13 9.06 1.40
CA THR A 51 -14.04 7.92 1.24
C THR A 51 -13.38 6.60 1.63
N VAL A 52 -12.09 6.41 1.32
CA VAL A 52 -11.37 5.20 1.74
C VAL A 52 -11.24 5.14 3.25
N ILE A 53 -10.85 6.25 3.87
CA ILE A 53 -10.67 6.36 5.32
C ILE A 53 -11.98 6.12 6.06
N GLU A 54 -13.08 6.64 5.56
CA GLU A 54 -14.41 6.52 6.16
C GLU A 54 -14.99 5.10 5.99
N ASP A 55 -14.94 4.54 4.79
CA ASP A 55 -15.64 3.29 4.48
C ASP A 55 -14.81 2.01 4.74
N ALA A 56 -13.48 2.08 4.69
CA ALA A 56 -12.63 0.89 4.80
C ALA A 56 -12.76 0.17 6.16
N PRO A 57 -12.81 0.84 7.32
CA PRO A 57 -12.97 0.16 8.61
C PRO A 57 -14.20 -0.74 8.68
N GLY A 58 -15.36 -0.25 8.22
CA GLY A 58 -16.59 -1.05 8.18
C GLY A 58 -16.49 -2.27 7.25
N CYS A 59 -15.69 -2.18 6.19
CA CYS A 59 -15.39 -3.31 5.32
C CYS A 59 -14.41 -4.32 5.97
N LEU A 60 -13.47 -3.85 6.79
CA LEU A 60 -12.53 -4.69 7.54
C LEU A 60 -13.23 -5.45 8.68
N ASP A 61 -14.35 -4.96 9.20
CA ASP A 61 -15.14 -5.66 10.22
C ASP A 61 -15.97 -6.84 9.67
N LEU A 62 -16.13 -6.94 8.34
CA LEU A 62 -16.88 -8.02 7.71
C LEU A 62 -16.21 -9.38 7.94
N ARG A 63 -16.83 -10.26 8.75
CA ARG A 63 -16.33 -11.62 8.98
C ARG A 63 -16.55 -12.50 7.74
N SER A 64 -15.49 -12.98 7.12
CA SER A 64 -15.54 -14.01 6.08
C SER A 64 -14.33 -14.94 6.22
N SER A 65 -14.50 -16.23 5.96
CA SER A 65 -13.39 -17.21 6.06
C SER A 65 -12.41 -17.11 4.90
N ASP A 66 -12.81 -16.51 3.78
CA ASP A 66 -12.06 -16.53 2.52
C ASP A 66 -11.64 -15.12 2.05
N ASP A 67 -11.39 -14.22 3.00
CA ASP A 67 -11.22 -12.79 2.75
C ASP A 67 -9.78 -12.30 2.67
N ALA A 68 -8.81 -13.20 2.85
CA ALA A 68 -7.41 -12.83 3.02
C ALA A 68 -6.88 -11.90 1.91
N GLN A 69 -7.26 -12.15 0.65
CA GLN A 69 -6.83 -11.34 -0.51
C GLN A 69 -7.37 -9.91 -0.46
N TRP A 70 -8.69 -9.73 -0.36
CA TRP A 70 -9.26 -8.40 -0.40
C TRP A 70 -9.02 -7.63 0.89
N ARG A 71 -8.83 -8.31 2.03
CA ARG A 71 -8.39 -7.67 3.28
C ARG A 71 -6.99 -7.08 3.16
N ALA A 72 -6.01 -7.83 2.67
CA ALA A 72 -4.65 -7.30 2.48
C ALA A 72 -4.66 -6.05 1.59
N ALA A 73 -5.40 -6.12 0.49
CA ALA A 73 -5.65 -5.00 -0.42
C ALA A 73 -6.26 -3.77 0.28
N LEU A 74 -7.28 -3.99 1.10
CA LEU A 74 -8.02 -2.93 1.79
C LEU A 74 -7.18 -2.26 2.90
N GLU A 75 -6.43 -3.04 3.66
CA GLU A 75 -5.50 -2.55 4.69
C GLU A 75 -4.42 -1.65 4.07
N LEU A 76 -3.82 -2.09 2.96
CA LEU A 76 -2.82 -1.28 2.23
C LEU A 76 -3.44 0.00 1.66
N ALA A 77 -4.66 -0.08 1.13
CA ALA A 77 -5.37 1.08 0.59
C ALA A 77 -5.71 2.11 1.69
N LEU A 78 -6.19 1.64 2.85
CA LEU A 78 -6.48 2.48 4.01
C LEU A 78 -5.20 3.11 4.57
N GLY A 79 -4.15 2.31 4.79
CA GLY A 79 -2.85 2.79 5.24
C GLY A 79 -2.26 3.87 4.31
N HIS A 80 -2.32 3.66 2.99
CA HIS A 80 -1.87 4.68 2.04
C HIS A 80 -2.76 5.94 2.06
N ALA A 81 -4.08 5.80 2.14
CA ALA A 81 -4.99 6.95 2.25
C ALA A 81 -4.73 7.78 3.52
N LEU A 82 -4.41 7.13 4.65
CA LEU A 82 -4.04 7.79 5.90
C LEU A 82 -2.72 8.57 5.76
N VAL A 83 -1.70 8.02 5.09
CA VAL A 83 -0.46 8.77 4.77
C VAL A 83 -0.76 10.01 3.95
N GLN A 84 -1.64 9.92 2.93
CA GLN A 84 -2.04 11.08 2.11
C GLN A 84 -2.79 12.17 2.89
N ARG A 85 -3.23 11.87 4.11
CA ARG A 85 -3.89 12.81 5.04
C ARG A 85 -3.03 13.15 6.26
N ASP A 86 -1.73 12.88 6.20
CA ASP A 86 -0.76 13.10 7.29
C ASP A 86 -1.11 12.37 8.60
N ARG A 87 -1.97 11.35 8.53
CA ARG A 87 -2.36 10.49 9.67
C ARG A 87 -1.38 9.34 9.84
N ASN A 88 -0.09 9.67 9.92
CA ASN A 88 1.01 8.71 9.86
C ASN A 88 0.98 7.67 10.99
N ALA A 89 0.61 8.07 12.21
CA ALA A 89 0.51 7.15 13.34
C ALA A 89 -0.52 6.02 13.12
N GLU A 90 -1.67 6.38 12.54
CA GLU A 90 -2.73 5.40 12.23
C GLU A 90 -2.36 4.55 10.99
N ALA A 91 -1.68 5.15 10.02
CA ALA A 91 -1.26 4.46 8.80
C ALA A 91 -0.33 3.27 9.06
N VAL A 92 0.59 3.40 10.03
CA VAL A 92 1.60 2.36 10.32
C VAL A 92 0.95 0.99 10.57
N GLY A 93 -0.06 0.92 11.43
CA GLY A 93 -0.71 -0.35 11.77
C GLY A 93 -1.37 -1.01 10.56
N HIS A 94 -2.08 -0.23 9.74
CA HIS A 94 -2.73 -0.73 8.53
C HIS A 94 -1.73 -1.20 7.46
N LEU A 95 -0.63 -0.46 7.27
CA LEU A 95 0.43 -0.84 6.33
C LEU A 95 1.16 -2.11 6.77
N GLU A 96 1.48 -2.25 8.06
CA GLU A 96 2.10 -3.45 8.63
C GLU A 96 1.19 -4.68 8.46
N ILE A 97 -0.09 -4.56 8.84
CA ILE A 97 -1.08 -5.64 8.69
C ILE A 97 -1.25 -6.03 7.21
N GLY A 98 -1.40 -5.04 6.34
CA GLY A 98 -1.58 -5.23 4.90
C GLY A 98 -0.39 -5.95 4.26
N LEU A 99 0.85 -5.52 4.56
CA LEU A 99 2.08 -6.14 4.07
C LEU A 99 2.27 -7.55 4.62
N ALA A 100 1.97 -7.79 5.90
CA ALA A 100 2.06 -9.11 6.52
C ALA A 100 1.07 -10.11 5.89
N ARG A 101 -0.19 -9.70 5.69
CA ARG A 101 -1.19 -10.52 5.01
C ARG A 101 -0.80 -10.79 3.57
N GLN A 102 -0.30 -9.78 2.87
CA GLN A 102 0.20 -9.92 1.53
C GLN A 102 1.32 -10.97 1.49
N ALA A 103 2.33 -10.89 2.36
CA ALA A 103 3.40 -11.89 2.43
C ALA A 103 2.86 -13.31 2.69
N ALA A 104 1.92 -13.49 3.61
CA ALA A 104 1.29 -14.78 3.90
C ALA A 104 0.56 -15.38 2.68
N LEU A 105 -0.11 -14.55 1.88
CA LEU A 105 -0.73 -14.97 0.64
C LEU A 105 0.30 -15.51 -0.37
N HIS A 106 1.51 -14.97 -0.41
CA HIS A 106 2.56 -15.47 -1.32
C HIS A 106 3.09 -16.81 -0.87
N SER A 107 3.33 -16.96 0.43
CA SER A 107 3.82 -18.21 1.01
C SER A 107 2.86 -19.38 0.78
N THR A 108 1.56 -19.10 0.58
CA THR A 108 0.53 -20.10 0.29
C THR A 108 0.27 -20.32 -1.22
N GLY A 109 1.15 -19.80 -2.09
CA GLY A 109 1.04 -19.95 -3.54
C GLY A 109 0.12 -18.91 -4.21
N GLY A 110 -0.28 -17.87 -3.47
CA GLY A 110 -0.95 -16.71 -4.03
C GLY A 110 -0.07 -15.98 -5.06
N THR A 111 -0.72 -15.29 -5.99
CA THR A 111 0.01 -14.51 -7.00
C THR A 111 0.71 -13.33 -6.32
N PRO A 112 2.02 -13.16 -6.50
CA PRO A 112 2.71 -11.99 -5.97
C PRO A 112 2.17 -10.71 -6.64
N PRO A 113 2.11 -9.57 -5.94
CA PRO A 113 1.79 -8.31 -6.54
C PRO A 113 2.93 -7.96 -7.50
N ALA A 114 2.68 -6.94 -8.31
CA ALA A 114 3.77 -6.33 -9.05
C ALA A 114 4.87 -5.87 -8.08
N PRO A 115 6.16 -6.15 -8.35
CA PRO A 115 7.27 -5.73 -7.50
C PRO A 115 7.22 -4.24 -7.11
N THR A 116 6.87 -3.37 -8.07
CA THR A 116 6.66 -1.94 -7.84
C THR A 116 5.59 -1.64 -6.80
N ALA A 117 4.50 -2.41 -6.75
CA ALA A 117 3.41 -2.19 -5.80
C ALA A 117 3.86 -2.51 -4.37
N GLU A 118 4.56 -3.62 -4.15
CA GLU A 118 5.11 -3.94 -2.82
C GLU A 118 6.15 -2.91 -2.38
N ALA A 119 7.11 -2.57 -3.25
CA ALA A 119 8.13 -1.58 -2.94
C ALA A 119 7.53 -0.21 -2.59
N LYS A 120 6.46 0.18 -3.28
CA LYS A 120 5.72 1.42 -2.97
C LYS A 120 5.04 1.36 -1.59
N MET A 121 4.41 0.23 -1.24
CA MET A 121 3.78 0.11 0.09
C MET A 121 4.81 0.11 1.22
N ARG A 122 5.97 -0.53 1.01
CA ARG A 122 7.10 -0.45 1.95
C ARG A 122 7.67 0.95 2.06
N HIS A 123 7.80 1.69 0.95
CA HIS A 123 8.14 3.11 0.97
C HIS A 123 7.16 3.91 1.84
N MET A 124 5.85 3.71 1.67
CA MET A 124 4.84 4.42 2.47
C MET A 124 4.94 4.08 3.95
N LEU A 125 5.22 2.82 4.30
CA LEU A 125 5.44 2.41 5.68
C LEU A 125 6.71 3.07 6.25
N GLY A 126 7.81 3.07 5.50
CA GLY A 126 9.05 3.75 5.89
C GLY A 126 8.83 5.24 6.12
N TYR A 127 8.06 5.90 5.25
CA TYR A 127 7.70 7.31 5.40
C TYR A 127 6.89 7.57 6.68
N ALA A 128 5.84 6.78 6.92
CA ALA A 128 5.00 6.90 8.10
C ALA A 128 5.80 6.66 9.39
N LEU A 129 6.69 5.65 9.40
CA LEU A 129 7.58 5.35 10.52
C LEU A 129 8.52 6.52 10.83
N ALA A 130 9.17 7.09 9.81
CA ALA A 130 10.06 8.23 9.98
C ALA A 130 9.30 9.44 10.57
N ALA A 131 8.11 9.75 10.04
CA ALA A 131 7.26 10.84 10.51
C ALA A 131 6.77 10.66 11.96
N THR A 132 6.71 9.41 12.45
CA THR A 132 6.33 9.08 13.84
C THR A 132 7.53 8.95 14.78
N GLY A 133 8.72 9.38 14.36
CA GLY A 133 9.93 9.35 15.19
C GLY A 133 10.56 7.95 15.31
N ARG A 134 10.33 7.07 14.32
CA ARG A 134 10.90 5.72 14.26
C ARG A 134 11.89 5.56 13.08
N PRO A 135 12.97 6.36 12.99
CA PRO A 135 13.85 6.39 11.82
C PRO A 135 14.60 5.08 11.57
N ALA A 136 14.98 4.35 12.63
CA ALA A 136 15.63 3.05 12.49
C ALA A 136 14.70 2.00 11.84
N ASP A 137 13.42 2.01 12.21
CA ASP A 137 12.42 1.12 11.62
C ASP A 137 12.12 1.52 10.16
N ALA A 138 12.06 2.84 9.90
CA ALA A 138 11.88 3.38 8.56
C ALA A 138 12.99 2.93 7.60
N ARG A 139 14.25 3.03 8.03
CA ARG A 139 15.42 2.59 7.25
C ARG A 139 15.30 1.14 6.84
N ARG A 140 14.92 0.26 7.77
CA ARG A 140 14.72 -1.18 7.47
C ARG A 140 13.65 -1.40 6.40
N GLU A 141 12.57 -0.63 6.39
CA GLU A 141 11.53 -0.77 5.36
C GLU A 141 11.97 -0.22 4.01
N TYR A 142 12.74 0.87 3.97
CA TYR A 142 13.34 1.36 2.73
C TYR A 142 14.36 0.37 2.15
N ASP A 143 15.21 -0.23 2.98
CA ASP A 143 16.16 -1.27 2.57
C ASP A 143 15.43 -2.48 1.98
N ARG A 144 14.36 -2.94 2.65
CA ARG A 144 13.49 -4.01 2.14
C ARG A 144 12.86 -3.65 0.80
N ALA A 145 12.43 -2.40 0.62
CA ALA A 145 11.87 -1.94 -0.65
C ALA A 145 12.92 -1.91 -1.78
N LEU A 146 14.15 -1.48 -1.48
CA LEU A 146 15.28 -1.46 -2.42
C LEU A 146 15.73 -2.86 -2.84
N ALA A 147 15.60 -3.85 -1.96
CA ALA A 147 15.94 -5.24 -2.22
C ALA A 147 14.96 -5.94 -3.19
N ILE A 148 13.80 -5.35 -3.50
CA ILE A 148 12.83 -5.94 -4.41
C ILE A 148 13.35 -5.85 -5.86
N ALA A 149 13.50 -7.00 -6.50
CA ALA A 149 13.91 -7.08 -7.90
C ALA A 149 12.84 -6.51 -8.83
N GLY A 150 13.26 -5.75 -9.85
CA GLY A 150 12.34 -5.22 -10.87
C GLY A 150 11.54 -3.99 -10.44
N ILE A 151 11.91 -3.30 -9.35
CA ILE A 151 11.34 -1.99 -9.04
C ILE A 151 11.75 -0.95 -10.09
N ASP A 152 10.83 -0.05 -10.43
CA ASP A 152 11.07 1.05 -11.36
C ASP A 152 12.17 2.01 -10.85
N ASP A 153 12.94 2.57 -11.77
CA ASP A 153 14.07 3.46 -11.44
C ASP A 153 13.64 4.69 -10.64
N GLU A 154 12.44 5.21 -10.90
CA GLU A 154 11.89 6.34 -10.14
C GLU A 154 11.61 5.96 -8.68
N VAL A 155 11.07 4.76 -8.44
CA VAL A 155 10.84 4.25 -7.09
C VAL A 155 12.18 4.03 -6.38
N ARG A 156 13.16 3.46 -7.09
CA ARG A 156 14.52 3.28 -6.58
C ARG A 156 15.16 4.61 -6.18
N ARG A 157 15.11 5.63 -7.05
CA ARG A 157 15.65 6.98 -6.75
C ARG A 157 15.04 7.58 -5.49
N ARG A 158 13.71 7.49 -5.35
CA ARG A 158 13.01 8.03 -4.17
C ARG A 158 13.39 7.30 -2.89
N LEU A 159 13.53 5.98 -2.94
CA LEU A 159 13.96 5.18 -1.78
C LEU A 159 15.40 5.53 -1.38
N THR A 160 16.32 5.63 -2.33
CA THR A 160 17.71 6.04 -2.05
C THR A 160 17.78 7.43 -1.42
N ALA A 161 17.00 8.39 -1.93
CA ALA A 161 16.92 9.72 -1.34
C ALA A 161 16.36 9.69 0.09
N ALA A 162 15.35 8.86 0.36
CA ALA A 162 14.76 8.72 1.68
C ALA A 162 15.75 8.12 2.70
N VAL A 163 16.56 7.13 2.29
CA VAL A 163 17.62 6.57 3.15
C VAL A 163 18.70 7.61 3.44
N ALA A 164 19.16 8.34 2.42
CA ALA A 164 20.16 9.40 2.61
C ALA A 164 19.67 10.48 3.59
N ALA A 165 18.41 10.90 3.47
CA ALA A 165 17.81 11.88 4.37
C ALA A 165 17.74 11.39 5.83
N LEU A 166 17.50 10.08 6.06
CA LEU A 166 17.55 9.52 7.41
C LEU A 166 18.96 9.56 7.99
N ASP A 167 19.97 9.18 7.19
CA ASP A 167 21.37 9.14 7.61
C ASP A 167 21.93 10.56 7.91
N GLU A 168 21.35 11.62 7.32
CA GLU A 168 21.69 13.03 7.64
C GLU A 168 21.07 13.53 8.95
N THR A 169 20.02 12.87 9.45
CA THR A 169 19.24 13.31 10.63
C THR A 169 19.54 12.53 11.91
N GLY A 170 20.26 11.40 11.82
CA GLY A 170 20.63 10.52 12.93
C GLY A 170 22.05 10.74 13.40
#